data_AF-A0A7W0PMA9-F1
#
_entry.id   AF-A0A7W0PMA9-F1
#
_cell.length_a   1.000
_cell.length_b   1.000
_cell.length_c   1.000
_cell.angle_alpha   90.00
_cell.angle_beta   90.00
_cell.angle_gamma   90.00
#
_symmetry.space_group_name_H-M   'P 1'
#
loop_
_entity.id
_entity.type
_entity.pdbx_description
1 polymer ?
#
loop_
_entity_poly.entity_id
_entity_poly.type
_entity_poly.pdbx_seq_one_letter_code
_entity_poly.pdbx_strand_id
1 'polypeptide(L)'
;MAGRARAVRRGLPTYLVLGPFAILLAFPFYWMLVTMFKEDLDLYNAENVPYVYNPIQWKFWESATTKHVEFLFTDTRYTDWL
;
A
#
# COMPACT_ATOMS: atom_id res chain seq x y z
N MET A 1 -17.55 -23.32 -26.71
CA MET A 1 -16.31 -22.95 -25.97
C MET A 1 -15.35 -22.04 -26.76
N ALA A 2 -15.31 -22.05 -28.10
CA ALA A 2 -14.32 -21.29 -28.91
C ALA A 2 -14.43 -19.74 -28.87
N GLY A 3 -15.60 -19.16 -28.55
CA GLY A 3 -15.79 -17.70 -28.50
C GLY A 3 -15.06 -16.99 -27.35
N ARG A 4 -14.92 -17.66 -26.19
CA ARG A 4 -14.23 -17.10 -25.01
C ARG A 4 -12.73 -16.95 -25.23
N ALA A 5 -12.10 -17.93 -25.89
CA ALA A 5 -10.66 -17.90 -26.18
C ALA A 5 -10.25 -16.72 -27.08
N ARG A 6 -11.10 -16.35 -28.06
CA ARG A 6 -10.84 -15.20 -28.95
C ARG A 6 -11.06 -13.85 -28.25
N ALA A 7 -12.00 -13.76 -27.32
CA ALA A 7 -12.23 -12.57 -26.50
C ALA A 7 -11.08 -12.32 -25.51
N VAL A 8 -10.61 -13.37 -24.82
CA VAL A 8 -9.45 -13.31 -23.90
C VAL A 8 -8.18 -12.86 -24.64
N ARG A 9 -7.96 -13.39 -25.85
CA ARG A 9 -6.78 -13.05 -26.67
C ARG A 9 -6.79 -11.59 -27.19
N ARG A 10 -7.97 -10.96 -27.33
CA ARG A 10 -8.08 -9.53 -27.68
C ARG A 10 -7.87 -8.60 -26.48
N GLY A 11 -8.22 -9.02 -25.27
CA GLY A 11 -8.03 -8.22 -24.05
C GLY A 11 -6.62 -8.27 -23.49
N LEU A 12 -5.86 -9.34 -23.76
CA LEU A 12 -4.50 -9.54 -23.25
C LEU A 12 -3.55 -8.35 -23.49
N PRO A 13 -3.41 -7.77 -24.71
CA PRO A 13 -2.53 -6.62 -24.92
C PRO A 13 -2.96 -5.40 -24.11
N THR A 14 -4.27 -5.18 -23.96
CA THR A 14 -4.81 -4.09 -23.14
C THR A 14 -4.42 -4.24 -21.68
N TYR A 15 -4.58 -5.44 -21.10
CA TYR A 15 -4.18 -5.70 -19.71
C TYR A 15 -2.66 -5.63 -19.50
N LEU A 16 -1.85 -6.01 -20.49
CA LEU A 16 -0.40 -5.88 -20.42
C LEU A 16 0.08 -4.44 -20.39
N VAL A 17 -0.64 -3.53 -21.06
CA VAL A 17 -0.37 -2.09 -20.97
C VAL A 17 -0.94 -1.54 -19.66
N LEU A 18 -2.22 -1.78 -19.36
CA LEU A 18 -2.87 -1.20 -18.19
C LEU A 18 -2.28 -1.68 -16.86
N GLY A 19 -1.80 -2.92 -16.78
CA GLY A 19 -1.27 -3.53 -15.55
C GLY A 19 -0.12 -2.72 -14.93
N PRO A 20 1.01 -2.51 -15.64
CA PRO A 20 2.11 -1.68 -15.15
C PRO A 20 1.68 -0.26 -14.76
N PHE A 21 0.81 0.38 -15.55
CA PHE A 21 0.28 1.70 -15.22
C PHE A 21 -0.55 1.68 -13.93
N ALA A 22 -1.42 0.69 -13.76
CA ALA A 22 -2.22 0.53 -12.56
C ALA A 22 -1.34 0.28 -11.32
N ILE A 23 -0.28 -0.53 -11.44
CA ILE A 23 0.69 -0.77 -10.37
C ILE A 23 1.40 0.52 -9.98
N LEU A 24 1.91 1.28 -10.97
CA LEU A 24 2.60 2.54 -10.73
C LEU A 24 1.68 3.60 -10.10
N LEU A 25 0.42 3.66 -10.53
CA LEU A 25 -0.58 4.55 -9.96
C LEU A 25 -1.00 4.14 -8.54
N ALA A 26 -1.07 2.84 -8.27
CA ALA A 26 -1.39 2.33 -6.94
C ALA A 26 -0.22 2.46 -5.96
N PHE A 27 1.02 2.54 -6.47
CA PHE A 27 2.24 2.58 -5.66
C PHE A 27 2.21 3.63 -4.52
N PRO A 28 1.94 4.93 -4.76
CA PRO A 28 1.92 5.92 -3.69
C PRO A 28 0.84 5.63 -2.63
N PHE A 29 -0.32 5.10 -3.03
CA PHE A 29 -1.38 4.73 -2.10
C PHE A 29 -1.02 3.51 -1.26
N TYR A 30 -0.41 2.50 -1.89
CA TYR A 30 0.09 1.33 -1.18
C TYR A 30 1.19 1.70 -0.18
N TRP A 31 2.09 2.60 -0.58
CA TRP A 31 3.12 3.16 0.31
C TRP A 31 2.49 3.87 1.52
N MET A 32 1.57 4.80 1.26
CA MET A 32 0.87 5.55 2.31
C MET A 32 0.13 4.63 3.27
N LEU A 33 -0.57 3.61 2.74
CA LEU A 33 -1.28 2.63 3.55
C LEU A 33 -0.33 1.89 4.49
N VAL A 34 0.83 1.45 4.00
CA VAL A 34 1.84 0.78 4.83
C VAL A 34 2.45 1.73 5.86
N THR A 35 2.71 2.99 5.51
CA THR A 35 3.27 3.97 6.45
C THR A 35 2.31 4.39 7.55
N MET A 36 1.00 4.40 7.28
CA MET A 36 -0.05 4.72 8.26
C MET A 36 -0.03 3.79 9.48
N PHE A 37 0.49 2.58 9.32
CA PHE A 37 0.59 1.59 10.39
C PHE A 37 2.02 1.44 10.95
N LYS A 38 2.98 2.30 10.64
CA LYS A 38 4.33 2.25 11.24
C LYS A 38 4.41 3.07 12.52
N GLU A 39 5.21 2.64 13.49
CA GLU A 39 5.50 3.47 14.67
C GLU A 39 6.32 4.73 14.32
N ASP A 40 6.16 5.80 15.10
CA ASP A 40 6.85 7.07 14.83
C ASP A 40 8.38 6.92 14.85
N LEU A 41 8.92 6.15 15.81
CA LEU A 41 10.36 5.86 15.89
C LEU A 41 10.89 5.18 14.64
N ASP A 42 10.07 4.33 14.00
CA ASP A 42 10.42 3.65 12.77
C ASP A 42 10.37 4.58 11.55
N LEU A 43 9.58 5.65 11.59
CA LEU A 43 9.52 6.67 10.53
C LEU A 43 10.71 7.63 10.56
N TYR A 44 11.30 7.89 11.74
CA TYR A 44 12.46 8.79 11.88
C TYR A 44 13.79 8.13 11.53
N ASN A 45 13.86 6.80 11.53
CA ASN A 45 15.06 6.09 11.13
C ASN A 45 15.12 5.94 9.60
N ALA A 46 16.00 6.70 8.95
CA ALA A 46 16.21 6.65 7.50
C ALA A 46 16.71 5.28 7.01
N GLU A 47 17.26 4.44 7.90
CA GLU A 47 17.64 3.05 7.59
C GLU A 47 16.41 2.12 7.52
N ASN A 48 15.27 2.53 8.09
CA ASN A 48 14.02 1.79 8.07
C ASN A 48 13.19 2.21 6.84
N VAL A 49 13.58 1.77 5.66
CA VAL A 49 12.72 1.98 4.49
C VAL A 49 11.48 1.07 4.60
N PRO A 50 10.29 1.52 4.16
CA PRO A 50 9.03 0.83 4.40
C PRO A 50 8.91 -0.66 4.08
N TYR A 51 9.81 -1.21 3.25
CA TYR A 51 9.84 -2.62 2.89
C TYR A 51 11.15 -3.35 3.25
N VAL A 52 12.18 -2.64 3.72
CA VAL A 52 13.49 -3.23 4.04
C VAL A 52 13.93 -2.69 5.39
N TYR A 53 13.75 -3.49 6.43
CA TYR A 53 14.63 -3.38 7.59
C TYR A 53 15.98 -3.94 7.20
N ASN A 54 17.05 -3.29 7.64
CA ASN A 54 18.40 -3.84 7.53
C ASN A 54 18.55 -4.93 8.63
N PRO A 55 18.78 -6.22 8.33
CA PRO A 55 18.97 -6.89 7.03
C PRO A 55 17.64 -7.30 6.38
N ILE A 56 17.58 -7.28 5.03
CA ILE A 56 16.42 -7.51 4.15
C ILE A 56 15.43 -8.57 4.68
N GLN A 57 14.58 -8.16 5.61
CA GLN A 57 13.56 -8.98 6.23
C GLN A 57 12.28 -8.15 6.28
N TRP A 58 11.22 -8.72 5.73
CA TRP A 58 9.91 -8.11 5.76
C TRP A 58 9.29 -8.28 7.15
N LYS A 59 9.60 -7.34 8.04
CA LYS A 59 9.17 -7.34 9.45
C LYS A 59 7.99 -6.40 9.73
N PHE A 60 7.26 -6.00 8.70
CA PHE A 60 6.14 -5.07 8.84
C PHE A 60 5.16 -5.47 9.96
N TRP A 61 4.82 -6.76 10.06
CA TRP A 61 3.88 -7.26 11.05
C TRP A 61 4.41 -7.26 12.49
N GLU A 62 5.72 -7.11 12.71
CA GLU A 62 6.32 -7.05 14.06
C GLU A 62 6.17 -5.66 14.69
N SER A 63 6.18 -4.59 13.88
CA SER A 63 6.07 -3.19 14.35
C SER A 63 4.84 -2.44 13.87
N ALA A 64 3.86 -3.14 13.29
CA ALA A 64 2.61 -2.52 12.86
C ALA A 64 1.79 -2.01 14.05
N THR A 65 1.29 -0.78 13.97
CA THR A 65 0.51 -0.11 15.01
C THR A 65 -0.75 0.53 14.45
N THR A 66 -1.80 0.66 15.27
CA THR A 66 -3.04 1.37 14.93
C THR A 66 -3.14 2.75 15.56
N LYS A 67 -2.10 3.18 16.32
CA LYS A 67 -2.09 4.42 17.09
C LYS A 67 -2.46 5.65 16.26
N HIS A 68 -1.97 5.77 15.03
CA HIS A 68 -2.30 6.91 14.15
C HIS A 68 -3.77 6.94 13.75
N VAL A 69 -4.37 5.78 13.53
CA VAL A 69 -5.80 5.65 13.20
C VAL A 69 -6.65 5.99 14.41
N GLU A 70 -6.31 5.40 15.56
CA GLU A 70 -6.97 5.69 16.84
C GLU A 70 -6.91 7.19 17.13
N PHE A 71 -5.72 7.78 17.14
CA PHE A 71 -5.49 9.22 17.34
C PHE A 71 -6.37 10.09 16.45
N LEU A 72 -6.51 9.75 15.16
CA LEU A 72 -7.37 10.50 14.25
C LEU A 72 -8.83 10.55 14.73
N PHE A 73 -9.37 9.44 15.24
CA PHE A 73 -10.77 9.35 15.66
C PHE A 73 -11.04 9.68 17.14
N THR A 74 -10.03 9.59 18.01
CA THR A 74 -10.17 9.80 19.47
C THR A 74 -9.61 11.13 19.93
N ASP A 75 -8.55 11.62 19.30
CA ASP A 75 -7.74 12.75 19.77
C ASP A 75 -7.74 13.94 18.80
N THR A 76 -8.49 13.84 17.69
CA THR A 76 -8.71 14.95 16.78
C THR A 76 -10.19 15.17 16.48
N ARG A 77 -10.52 16.31 15.87
CA ARG A 77 -11.88 16.64 15.42
C ARG A 77 -12.23 16.03 14.06
N TYR A 78 -11.53 14.99 13.63
CA TYR A 78 -11.73 14.39 12.31
C TYR A 78 -13.18 13.93 12.07
N THR A 79 -13.83 13.40 13.11
CA THR A 79 -15.23 12.95 13.05
C THR A 79 -16.25 14.06 12.82
N ASP A 80 -15.91 15.32 13.09
CA ASP A 80 -16.79 16.46 12.81
C ASP A 80 -16.98 16.71 11.29
N TRP A 81 -16.10 16.15 10.45
CA TRP A 81 -16.01 16.42 9.00
C TRP A 81 -16.26 15.20 8.11
N LEU A 82 -16.70 14.09 8.69
CA LEU A 82 -16.98 12.81 8.02
C LEU A 82 -18.44 12.73 7.58
#